data_AF-A0A1H9PNN1-F1
#
_entry.id   AF-A0A1H9PNN1-F1
#
_cell.length_a   1.000
_cell.length_b   1.000
_cell.length_c   1.000
_cell.angle_alpha   90.00
_cell.angle_beta   90.00
_cell.angle_gamma   90.00
#
_symmetry.space_group_name_H-M   'P 1'
#
loop_
_entity.id
_entity.type
_entity.pdbx_description
1 polymer ?
#
loop_
_entity_poly.entity_id
_entity_poly.type
_entity_poly.pdbx_seq_one_letter_code
_entity_poly.pdbx_strand_id
1 'polypeptide(L)'
;MSTPSQPPEQPEQPSGAPAQPSAYPYPHPHPQPHPQSSGPVGPPTQQTFYAQPTLAGNPYAQHAPYPVVGPPPTGGGGAGRAVLWAVVGAVVTSAAWAAGVFLIGTGTDPDLRGYTAPSNLCNATDYSSFKEEYPASDTAPTHNNLEDDALDEGLCSLSLKKTGSTYSDAYLSVQLDRHKKTDPGPEFTATWKNYADSHTGYDVETVTGIGDEAYLVSDDTTAGSSTGSLYATLAVRDGWVTYTMSYSAYYTSYDTDTDPPKLDEVSDWLKTDTRTTLGDLRD
;
A
#
# COMPACT_ATOMS: atom_id res chain seq x y z
N MET A 1 -7.36 -63.04 -20.43
CA MET A 1 -7.92 -61.67 -20.37
C MET A 1 -7.35 -61.05 -19.11
N SER A 2 -6.39 -60.14 -19.27
CA SER A 2 -5.62 -59.55 -18.18
C SER A 2 -6.27 -58.23 -17.77
N THR A 3 -6.62 -58.10 -16.49
CA THR A 3 -7.15 -56.87 -15.89
C THR A 3 -6.01 -55.85 -15.74
N PRO A 4 -6.19 -54.55 -16.06
CA PRO A 4 -5.17 -53.55 -15.81
C PRO A 4 -5.12 -53.17 -14.33
N SER A 5 -3.91 -52.97 -13.82
CA SER A 5 -3.62 -52.52 -12.45
C SER A 5 -4.04 -51.08 -12.23
N GLN A 6 -4.72 -50.82 -11.11
CA GLN A 6 -5.12 -49.50 -10.64
C GLN A 6 -3.90 -48.75 -10.06
N PRO A 7 -3.72 -47.43 -10.30
CA PRO A 7 -2.64 -46.66 -9.67
C PRO A 7 -2.92 -46.47 -8.17
N PRO A 8 -1.88 -46.31 -7.32
CA PRO A 8 -2.06 -46.08 -5.90
C PRO A 8 -2.76 -44.73 -5.63
N GLU A 9 -3.75 -44.75 -4.75
CA GLU A 9 -4.40 -43.56 -4.21
C GLU A 9 -3.37 -42.68 -3.48
N GLN A 10 -3.35 -41.40 -3.86
CA GLN A 10 -2.58 -40.36 -3.18
C GLN A 10 -3.31 -40.03 -1.86
N PRO A 11 -2.62 -39.91 -0.71
CA PRO A 11 -3.28 -39.57 0.55
C PRO A 11 -3.99 -38.21 0.44
N GLU A 12 -5.28 -38.17 0.77
CA GLU A 12 -6.02 -36.93 0.94
C GLU A 12 -5.33 -36.03 1.97
N GLN A 13 -4.98 -34.83 1.54
CA GLN A 13 -4.39 -33.81 2.39
C GLN A 13 -5.48 -33.29 3.36
N PRO A 14 -5.26 -33.28 4.69
CA PRO A 14 -6.28 -32.80 5.63
C PRO A 14 -6.57 -31.32 5.36
N SER A 15 -7.80 -31.03 4.97
CA SER A 15 -8.34 -29.67 4.86
C SER A 15 -8.57 -29.13 6.27
N GLY A 16 -7.53 -28.57 6.90
CA GLY A 16 -7.60 -28.15 8.30
C GLY A 16 -6.48 -27.23 8.78
N ALA A 17 -5.79 -26.52 7.87
CA ALA A 17 -4.90 -25.43 8.27
C ALA A 17 -5.71 -24.12 8.34
N PRO A 18 -5.68 -23.36 9.46
CA PRO A 18 -6.20 -22.01 9.48
C PRO A 18 -5.46 -21.16 8.44
N ALA A 19 -6.19 -20.37 7.66
CA ALA A 19 -5.59 -19.37 6.79
C ALA A 19 -4.72 -18.44 7.64
N GLN A 20 -3.45 -18.28 7.26
CA GLN A 20 -2.57 -17.28 7.82
C GLN A 20 -3.20 -15.90 7.58
N PRO A 21 -3.31 -15.00 8.58
CA PRO A 21 -3.75 -13.64 8.32
C PRO A 21 -2.71 -12.96 7.43
N SER A 22 -3.12 -12.58 6.22
CA SER A 22 -2.30 -11.78 5.32
C SER A 22 -2.17 -10.37 5.89
N ALA A 23 -0.96 -10.01 6.33
CA ALA A 23 -0.59 -8.61 6.50
C ALA A 23 -0.71 -7.93 5.12
N TYR A 24 -1.58 -6.92 5.04
CA TYR A 24 -1.99 -6.17 3.84
C TYR A 24 -2.96 -6.84 2.86
N PRO A 25 -4.15 -6.24 2.63
CA PRO A 25 -4.94 -6.54 1.45
C PRO A 25 -4.31 -5.80 0.26
N TYR A 26 -3.48 -6.49 -0.51
CA TYR A 26 -3.34 -6.12 -1.92
C TYR A 26 -4.70 -6.40 -2.60
N PRO A 27 -5.23 -5.51 -3.45
CA PRO A 27 -6.48 -5.75 -4.15
C PRO A 27 -6.31 -6.93 -5.10
N HIS A 28 -6.83 -8.10 -4.71
CA HIS A 28 -7.06 -9.19 -5.65
C HIS A 28 -8.17 -8.75 -6.62
N PRO A 29 -7.99 -8.88 -7.95
CA PRO A 29 -9.08 -8.65 -8.87
C PRO A 29 -10.18 -9.71 -8.62
N HIS A 30 -11.35 -9.25 -8.16
CA HIS A 30 -12.52 -10.11 -8.03
C HIS A 30 -12.88 -10.74 -9.39
N PRO A 31 -13.20 -12.05 -9.45
CA PRO A 31 -13.79 -12.65 -10.63
C PRO A 31 -15.17 -12.02 -10.87
N GLN A 32 -15.34 -11.34 -12.00
CA GLN A 32 -16.63 -10.80 -12.42
C GLN A 32 -17.64 -11.95 -12.63
N PRO A 33 -18.90 -11.83 -12.19
CA PRO A 33 -19.94 -12.81 -12.50
C PRO A 33 -20.32 -12.71 -13.98
N HIS A 34 -20.16 -13.82 -14.70
CA HIS A 34 -20.56 -13.95 -16.11
C HIS A 34 -22.09 -13.83 -16.28
N PRO A 35 -22.60 -12.99 -17.19
CA PRO A 35 -23.97 -13.12 -17.68
C PRO A 35 -24.03 -14.25 -18.72
N GLN A 36 -24.96 -15.19 -18.51
CA GLN A 36 -25.32 -16.19 -19.50
C GLN A 36 -26.02 -15.51 -20.69
N SER A 37 -25.47 -15.66 -21.91
CA SER A 37 -26.27 -15.56 -23.13
C SER A 37 -25.73 -16.47 -24.22
N SER A 38 -26.58 -17.37 -24.68
CA SER A 38 -26.39 -18.34 -25.76
C SER A 38 -26.41 -17.67 -27.15
N GLY A 39 -25.37 -17.91 -27.97
CA GLY A 39 -25.36 -17.59 -29.40
C GLY A 39 -24.05 -18.03 -30.10
N PRO A 40 -24.04 -18.34 -31.42
CA PRO A 40 -23.01 -19.18 -32.05
C PRO A 40 -21.71 -18.43 -32.40
N VAL A 41 -20.61 -19.18 -32.32
CA VAL A 41 -19.21 -18.77 -32.44
C VAL A 41 -18.80 -18.53 -33.91
N GLY A 42 -18.20 -17.36 -34.19
CA GLY A 42 -17.41 -17.06 -35.38
C GLY A 42 -15.94 -16.74 -35.02
N PRO A 43 -14.98 -16.91 -35.94
CA PRO A 43 -13.54 -16.92 -35.60
C PRO A 43 -12.94 -15.52 -35.33
N PRO A 44 -11.83 -15.43 -34.56
CA PRO A 44 -11.39 -14.19 -33.92
C PRO A 44 -10.54 -13.30 -34.84
N THR A 45 -10.85 -12.00 -34.87
CA THR A 45 -9.94 -10.94 -35.32
C THR A 45 -9.30 -10.28 -34.11
N GLN A 46 -7.97 -10.30 -34.03
CA GLN A 46 -7.19 -9.53 -33.06
C GLN A 46 -7.35 -8.03 -33.34
N GLN A 47 -7.85 -7.28 -32.36
CA GLN A 47 -7.71 -5.82 -32.33
C GLN A 47 -7.18 -5.38 -30.96
N THR A 48 -5.94 -4.89 -31.00
CA THR A 48 -5.20 -4.29 -29.89
C THR A 48 -5.80 -2.91 -29.60
N PHE A 49 -6.39 -2.73 -28.41
CA PHE A 49 -6.85 -1.42 -27.92
C PHE A 49 -5.79 -0.83 -26.98
N TYR A 50 -5.11 0.23 -27.42
CA TYR A 50 -4.49 1.20 -26.52
C TYR A 50 -5.45 2.39 -26.39
N ALA A 51 -5.90 2.68 -25.16
CA ALA A 51 -6.66 3.89 -24.86
C ALA A 51 -5.71 5.07 -24.64
N GLN A 52 -5.93 6.18 -25.36
CA GLN A 52 -5.46 7.52 -24.98
C GLN A 52 -6.66 8.34 -24.46
N PRO A 53 -6.45 9.26 -23.51
CA PRO A 53 -7.52 10.09 -22.96
C PRO A 53 -8.01 11.13 -23.98
N THR A 54 -9.33 11.24 -24.15
CA THR A 54 -9.97 12.26 -24.98
C THR A 54 -10.16 13.55 -24.16
N LEU A 55 -9.42 14.59 -24.55
CA LEU A 55 -9.66 15.96 -24.10
C LEU A 55 -10.94 16.48 -24.79
N ALA A 56 -11.93 16.89 -24.01
CA ALA A 56 -13.15 17.53 -24.50
C ALA A 56 -12.83 18.91 -25.10
N GLY A 57 -13.00 19.06 -26.41
CA GLY A 57 -12.74 20.30 -27.16
C GLY A 57 -13.82 20.60 -28.20
N ASN A 58 -14.57 21.68 -27.94
CA ASN A 58 -15.54 22.45 -28.73
C ASN A 58 -15.65 22.18 -30.28
N PRO A 59 -16.83 21.83 -30.83
CA PRO A 59 -17.00 21.46 -32.25
C PRO A 59 -17.09 22.61 -33.28
N TYR A 60 -16.71 23.84 -32.93
CA TYR A 60 -16.73 24.99 -33.87
C TYR A 60 -15.43 25.79 -33.93
N ALA A 61 -14.28 25.16 -33.66
CA ALA A 61 -12.99 25.78 -33.94
C ALA A 61 -12.60 25.57 -35.42
N GLN A 62 -12.54 26.68 -36.15
CA GLN A 62 -12.10 26.78 -37.54
C GLN A 62 -10.77 26.04 -37.78
N HIS A 63 -10.73 25.22 -38.83
CA HIS A 63 -9.53 24.52 -39.27
C HIS A 63 -8.40 25.51 -39.59
N ALA A 64 -7.33 25.48 -38.80
CA ALA A 64 -6.05 26.02 -39.24
C ALA A 64 -5.52 25.16 -40.40
N PRO A 65 -5.05 25.76 -41.51
CA PRO A 65 -4.55 24.98 -42.64
C PRO A 65 -3.32 24.17 -42.21
N TYR A 66 -3.34 22.87 -42.53
CA TYR A 66 -2.19 21.99 -42.43
C TYR A 66 -0.97 22.62 -43.11
N PRO A 67 0.24 22.54 -42.55
CA PRO A 67 1.43 22.86 -43.32
C PRO A 67 1.55 21.83 -44.45
N VAL A 68 1.25 22.29 -45.66
CA VAL A 68 1.58 21.55 -46.89
C VAL A 68 3.10 21.45 -46.94
N VAL A 69 3.62 20.28 -46.61
CA VAL A 69 4.99 19.88 -47.00
C VAL A 69 5.01 19.81 -48.52
N GLY A 70 5.42 20.90 -49.16
CA GLY A 70 5.66 20.93 -50.59
C GLY A 70 6.73 19.91 -51.00
N PRO A 71 6.70 19.41 -52.24
CA PRO A 71 7.78 18.55 -52.74
C PRO A 71 9.12 19.26 -52.60
N PRO A 72 10.20 18.55 -52.23
CA PRO A 72 11.48 19.19 -51.94
C PRO A 72 11.99 19.92 -53.18
N PRO A 73 12.57 21.12 -53.03
CA PRO A 73 13.15 21.83 -54.16
C PRO A 73 14.30 20.97 -54.73
N THR A 74 14.17 20.64 -56.02
CA THR A 74 15.22 20.04 -56.84
C THR A 74 16.28 21.09 -57.15
N GLY A 75 17.05 21.49 -56.12
CA GLY A 75 18.18 22.39 -56.22
C GLY A 75 19.47 21.68 -55.79
N GLY A 76 20.36 21.44 -56.75
CA GLY A 76 21.63 20.77 -56.52
C GLY A 76 22.52 21.45 -55.48
N GLY A 77 23.23 20.65 -54.70
CA GLY A 77 24.39 21.08 -53.89
C GLY A 77 24.16 21.40 -52.41
N GLY A 78 22.92 21.39 -51.89
CA GLY A 78 22.61 21.81 -50.51
C GLY A 78 22.04 20.71 -49.59
N ALA A 79 21.55 19.60 -50.14
CA ALA A 79 20.85 18.56 -49.37
C ALA A 79 21.72 17.94 -48.26
N GLY A 80 23.01 17.75 -48.51
CA GLY A 80 23.94 17.23 -47.50
C GLY A 80 24.10 18.16 -46.29
N ARG A 81 24.04 19.49 -46.51
CA ARG A 81 24.12 20.48 -45.42
C ARG A 81 22.83 20.55 -44.62
N ALA A 82 21.67 20.48 -45.27
CA ALA A 82 20.38 20.45 -44.58
C ALA A 82 20.21 19.18 -43.73
N VAL A 83 20.61 18.01 -44.26
CA VAL A 83 20.63 16.75 -43.51
C VAL A 83 21.60 16.81 -42.33
N LEU A 84 22.79 17.41 -42.51
CA LEU A 84 23.75 17.63 -41.42
C LEU A 84 23.14 18.48 -40.29
N TRP A 85 22.45 19.57 -40.62
CA TRP A 85 21.80 20.41 -39.61
C TRP A 85 20.66 19.69 -38.87
N ALA A 86 19.89 18.85 -39.56
CA ALA A 86 18.85 18.03 -38.93
C ALA A 86 19.45 17.00 -37.95
N VAL A 87 20.55 16.35 -38.33
CA VAL A 87 21.27 15.40 -37.45
C VAL A 87 21.85 16.11 -36.23
N VAL A 88 22.49 17.28 -36.43
CA VAL A 88 23.01 18.08 -35.31
C VAL A 88 21.88 18.52 -34.36
N GLY A 89 20.75 18.97 -34.90
CA GLY A 89 19.57 19.34 -34.10
C GLY A 89 19.02 18.17 -33.29
N ALA A 90 18.94 16.97 -33.90
CA ALA A 90 18.53 15.76 -33.21
C ALA A 90 19.51 15.39 -32.08
N VAL A 91 20.82 15.42 -32.33
CA VAL A 91 21.85 15.11 -31.33
C VAL A 91 21.82 16.09 -30.16
N VAL A 92 21.70 17.39 -30.42
CA VAL A 92 21.63 18.41 -29.37
C VAL A 92 20.37 18.24 -28.53
N THR A 93 19.23 17.98 -29.17
CA THR A 93 17.97 17.73 -28.47
C THR A 93 18.06 16.46 -27.62
N SER A 94 18.60 15.37 -28.15
CA SER A 94 18.81 14.12 -27.40
C SER A 94 19.78 14.31 -26.24
N ALA A 95 20.86 15.08 -26.41
CA ALA A 95 21.80 15.39 -25.34
C ALA A 95 21.16 16.25 -24.24
N ALA A 96 20.31 17.21 -24.61
CA ALA A 96 19.56 18.02 -23.65
C ALA A 96 18.55 17.20 -22.84
N TRP A 97 17.81 16.29 -23.50
CA TRP A 97 16.93 15.34 -22.79
C TRP A 97 17.71 14.39 -21.91
N ALA A 98 18.84 13.85 -22.38
CA ALA A 98 19.70 13.00 -21.57
C ALA A 98 20.22 13.75 -20.34
N ALA A 99 20.77 14.95 -20.52
CA ALA A 99 21.23 15.79 -19.42
C ALA A 99 20.10 16.15 -18.43
N GLY A 100 18.90 16.44 -18.94
CA GLY A 100 17.71 16.67 -18.12
C GLY A 100 17.34 15.46 -17.26
N VAL A 101 17.33 14.25 -17.84
CA VAL A 101 17.07 13.00 -17.11
C VAL A 101 18.13 12.74 -16.03
N PHE A 102 19.41 13.00 -16.33
CA PHE A 102 20.49 12.81 -15.35
C PHE A 102 20.45 13.81 -14.19
N LEU A 103 19.99 15.04 -14.40
CA LEU A 103 19.83 16.03 -13.33
C LEU A 103 18.63 15.74 -12.42
N ILE A 104 17.60 15.05 -12.91
CA ILE A 104 16.45 14.60 -12.10
C ILE A 104 16.84 13.40 -11.21
N GLY A 105 17.91 12.69 -11.55
CA GLY A 105 18.37 11.48 -10.85
C GLY A 105 19.33 11.70 -9.67
N THR A 106 19.78 12.93 -9.38
CA THR A 106 20.60 13.19 -8.20
C THR A 106 19.69 13.33 -6.99
N GLY A 107 19.34 12.19 -6.38
CA GLY A 107 18.50 12.14 -5.18
C GLY A 107 19.10 12.97 -4.05
N THR A 108 18.22 13.61 -3.28
CA THR A 108 18.59 14.21 -1.99
C THR A 108 18.99 13.12 -1.01
N ASP A 109 19.91 13.43 -0.09
CA ASP A 109 20.22 12.52 1.01
C ASP A 109 18.93 12.19 1.79
N PRO A 110 18.69 10.91 2.14
CA PRO A 110 17.46 10.51 2.79
C PRO A 110 17.38 11.12 4.20
N ASP A 111 16.26 11.78 4.50
CA ASP A 111 16.00 12.35 5.83
C ASP A 111 15.47 11.27 6.78
N LEU A 112 16.35 10.39 7.24
CA LEU A 112 15.99 9.26 8.11
C LEU A 112 15.79 9.66 9.59
N ARG A 113 15.92 10.95 9.95
CA ARG A 113 15.68 11.50 11.30
C ARG A 113 16.37 10.76 12.47
N GLY A 114 17.46 10.04 12.19
CA GLY A 114 18.17 9.25 13.20
C GLY A 114 17.46 7.95 13.59
N TYR A 115 16.38 7.55 12.91
CA TYR A 115 15.75 6.27 13.16
C TYR A 115 16.65 5.12 12.73
N THR A 116 16.64 4.04 13.50
CA THR A 116 17.22 2.75 13.14
C THR A 116 16.12 1.75 12.78
N ALA A 117 16.41 0.78 11.91
CA ALA A 117 15.51 -0.35 11.68
C ALA A 117 15.87 -1.45 12.69
N PRO A 118 15.00 -1.76 13.66
CA PRO A 118 15.26 -2.89 14.56
C PRO A 118 15.16 -4.20 13.76
N SER A 119 16.08 -5.12 14.00
CA SER A 119 16.01 -6.47 13.42
C SER A 119 14.77 -7.25 13.87
N ASN A 120 14.17 -6.84 15.00
CA ASN A 120 12.90 -7.35 15.49
C ASN A 120 12.06 -6.19 16.01
N LEU A 121 11.08 -5.75 15.21
CA LEU A 121 10.21 -4.63 15.56
C LEU A 121 9.34 -4.94 16.78
N CYS A 122 8.93 -6.19 17.01
CA CYS A 122 8.13 -6.55 18.19
C CYS A 122 8.82 -6.28 19.54
N ASN A 123 10.16 -6.27 19.56
CA ASN A 123 10.92 -5.94 20.77
C ASN A 123 11.03 -4.42 21.00
N ALA A 124 10.86 -3.62 19.95
CA ALA A 124 10.98 -2.17 20.00
C ALA A 124 9.62 -1.46 20.07
N THR A 125 8.55 -2.12 19.63
CA THR A 125 7.19 -1.63 19.74
C THR A 125 6.77 -1.57 21.20
N ASP A 126 6.51 -0.36 21.68
CA ASP A 126 5.73 -0.16 22.89
C ASP A 126 4.26 -0.48 22.58
N TYR A 127 3.62 -1.19 23.50
CA TYR A 127 2.18 -1.45 23.48
C TYR A 127 1.64 -1.48 24.92
N SER A 128 2.31 -0.74 25.81
CA SER A 128 2.04 -0.76 27.25
C SER A 128 0.66 -0.18 27.59
N SER A 129 0.16 0.76 26.79
CA SER A 129 -1.18 1.34 26.99
C SER A 129 -2.30 0.31 26.81
N PHE A 130 -2.07 -0.73 26.00
CA PHE A 130 -3.03 -1.84 25.83
C PHE A 130 -3.05 -2.83 27.02
N LYS A 131 -2.07 -2.78 27.95
CA LYS A 131 -1.90 -3.84 28.97
C LYS A 131 -2.91 -3.80 30.10
N GLU A 132 -3.57 -2.67 30.33
CA GLU A 132 -4.67 -2.61 31.31
C GLU A 132 -5.84 -3.49 30.84
N GLU A 133 -6.18 -3.38 29.56
CA GLU A 133 -7.26 -4.14 28.93
C GLU A 133 -6.84 -5.57 28.57
N TYR A 134 -5.62 -5.72 28.04
CA TYR A 134 -5.06 -6.98 27.55
C TYR A 134 -3.80 -7.38 28.34
N PRO A 135 -3.94 -7.78 29.62
CA PRO A 135 -2.81 -8.04 30.50
C PRO A 135 -2.01 -9.30 30.14
N ALA A 136 -2.61 -10.23 29.40
CA ALA A 136 -1.90 -11.44 29.00
C ALA A 136 -0.90 -11.11 27.88
N SER A 137 0.35 -11.50 28.06
CA SER A 137 1.39 -11.27 27.07
C SER A 137 1.29 -12.27 25.92
N ASP A 138 1.56 -11.81 24.71
CA ASP A 138 1.72 -12.70 23.57
C ASP A 138 3.02 -13.50 23.74
N THR A 139 2.92 -14.82 23.73
CA THR A 139 4.06 -15.72 23.85
C THR A 139 4.71 -16.04 22.51
N ALA A 140 4.06 -15.72 21.40
CA ALA A 140 4.53 -16.03 20.06
C ALA A 140 4.20 -14.91 19.05
N PRO A 141 4.59 -13.65 19.29
CA PRO A 141 4.43 -12.60 18.31
C PRO A 141 5.24 -12.94 17.05
N THR A 142 4.67 -12.64 15.88
CA THR A 142 5.35 -12.83 14.60
C THR A 142 6.02 -11.55 14.17
N HIS A 143 7.24 -11.65 13.65
CA HIS A 143 7.96 -10.52 13.08
C HIS A 143 8.58 -10.90 11.75
N ASN A 144 8.82 -9.90 10.92
CA ASN A 144 9.63 -10.01 9.72
C ASN A 144 10.49 -8.76 9.60
N ASN A 145 11.64 -8.88 8.94
CA ASN A 145 12.47 -7.75 8.60
C ASN A 145 13.00 -7.90 7.17
N LEU A 146 13.14 -6.77 6.50
CA LEU A 146 13.78 -6.63 5.19
C LEU A 146 14.83 -5.54 5.31
N GLU A 147 16.04 -5.84 4.85
CA GLU A 147 17.13 -4.87 4.71
C GLU A 147 17.55 -4.85 3.24
N ASP A 148 17.43 -3.69 2.60
CA ASP A 148 17.88 -3.44 1.22
C ASP A 148 18.47 -2.05 1.10
N ASP A 149 19.35 -1.79 0.14
CA ASP A 149 19.94 -0.46 -0.05
C ASP A 149 18.90 0.66 -0.28
N ALA A 150 17.69 0.33 -0.74
CA ALA A 150 16.60 1.29 -1.00
C ALA A 150 15.62 1.44 0.18
N LEU A 151 15.39 0.39 0.94
CA LEU A 151 14.33 0.30 1.95
C LEU A 151 14.75 -0.67 3.05
N ASP A 152 14.59 -0.25 4.30
CA ASP A 152 14.49 -1.20 5.41
C ASP A 152 13.03 -1.26 5.86
N GLU A 153 12.49 -2.45 6.05
CA GLU A 153 11.12 -2.69 6.55
C GLU A 153 11.19 -3.59 7.78
N GLY A 154 10.44 -3.21 8.81
CA GLY A 154 10.20 -4.02 10.00
C GLY A 154 8.70 -4.25 10.16
N LEU A 155 8.32 -5.49 10.44
CA LEU A 155 6.94 -5.89 10.70
C LEU A 155 6.84 -6.58 12.05
N CYS A 156 5.79 -6.26 12.79
CA CYS A 156 5.37 -6.98 13.98
C CYS A 156 3.88 -7.26 13.92
N SER A 157 3.47 -8.46 14.32
CA SER A 157 2.07 -8.77 14.61
C SER A 157 1.99 -9.51 15.93
N LEU A 158 1.12 -9.04 16.81
CA LEU A 158 0.93 -9.62 18.14
C LEU A 158 -0.56 -9.77 18.47
N SER A 159 -0.82 -10.77 19.29
CA SER A 159 -2.13 -11.08 19.85
C SER A 159 -2.35 -10.33 21.17
N LEU A 160 -3.49 -9.67 21.29
CA LEU A 160 -3.94 -9.04 22.52
C LEU A 160 -4.95 -9.96 23.20
N LYS A 161 -4.73 -10.23 24.49
CA LYS A 161 -5.52 -11.20 25.27
C LYS A 161 -5.92 -10.65 26.64
N LYS A 162 -7.20 -10.82 26.97
CA LYS A 162 -7.74 -10.61 28.31
C LYS A 162 -7.34 -11.77 29.22
N THR A 163 -7.51 -11.58 30.53
CA THR A 163 -7.24 -12.64 31.52
C THR A 163 -8.19 -13.81 31.32
N GLY A 164 -7.65 -15.01 31.11
CA GLY A 164 -8.43 -16.24 30.94
C GLY A 164 -8.84 -16.55 29.50
N SER A 165 -8.59 -15.64 28.54
CA SER A 165 -8.85 -15.89 27.13
C SER A 165 -7.92 -16.97 26.57
N THR A 166 -8.51 -17.94 25.87
CA THR A 166 -7.75 -18.98 25.17
C THR A 166 -7.30 -18.48 23.79
N TYR A 167 -8.19 -17.77 23.11
CA TYR A 167 -7.95 -17.12 21.82
C TYR A 167 -7.59 -15.65 22.01
N SER A 168 -7.16 -14.99 20.94
CA SER A 168 -6.87 -13.56 20.93
C SER A 168 -8.19 -12.79 20.90
N ASP A 169 -8.32 -11.79 21.76
CA ASP A 169 -9.48 -10.90 21.83
C ASP A 169 -9.35 -9.74 20.84
N ALA A 170 -8.11 -9.32 20.57
CA ALA A 170 -7.76 -8.34 19.56
C ALA A 170 -6.37 -8.63 18.97
N TYR A 171 -5.99 -7.87 17.94
CA TYR A 171 -4.70 -7.97 17.29
C TYR A 171 -4.10 -6.59 17.09
N LEU A 172 -2.77 -6.52 17.22
CA LEU A 172 -1.98 -5.34 16.88
C LEU A 172 -1.01 -5.72 15.75
N SER A 173 -0.98 -4.91 14.70
CA SER A 173 0.00 -5.01 13.62
C SER A 173 0.78 -3.71 13.53
N VAL A 174 2.09 -3.79 13.43
CA VAL A 174 2.99 -2.65 13.37
C VAL A 174 3.92 -2.79 12.18
N GLN A 175 4.09 -1.71 11.43
CA GLN A 175 5.09 -1.62 10.38
C GLN A 175 5.94 -0.37 10.56
N LEU A 176 7.22 -0.48 10.24
CA LEU A 176 8.13 0.64 10.12
C LEU A 176 8.94 0.51 8.83
N ASP A 177 8.91 1.56 8.03
CA ASP A 177 9.65 1.63 6.77
C ASP A 177 10.63 2.79 6.80
N ARG A 178 11.91 2.50 6.56
CA ARG A 178 12.96 3.51 6.36
C ARG A 178 13.29 3.59 4.89
N HIS A 179 12.76 4.60 4.21
CA HIS A 179 13.02 4.81 2.80
C HIS A 179 14.39 5.48 2.63
N LYS A 180 15.37 4.76 2.08
CA LYS A 180 16.77 5.23 1.96
C LYS A 180 17.09 5.87 0.61
N LYS A 181 16.20 5.71 -0.38
CA LYS A 181 16.41 6.23 -1.75
C LYS A 181 15.25 7.05 -2.32
N THR A 182 14.06 6.98 -1.73
CA THR A 182 12.86 7.65 -2.24
C THR A 182 12.13 8.36 -1.11
N ASP A 183 11.68 9.59 -1.34
CA ASP A 183 10.83 10.32 -0.41
C ASP A 183 9.42 9.70 -0.38
N PRO A 184 8.96 9.16 0.76
CA PRO A 184 7.62 8.57 0.87
C PRO A 184 6.52 9.62 0.99
N GLY A 185 6.84 10.90 1.24
CA GLY A 185 5.87 11.93 1.62
C GLY A 185 4.67 12.08 0.69
N PRO A 186 4.86 12.31 -0.62
CA PRO A 186 3.75 12.48 -1.54
C PRO A 186 2.78 11.28 -1.57
N GLU A 187 3.32 10.06 -1.54
CA GLU A 187 2.51 8.83 -1.55
C GLU A 187 1.84 8.58 -0.20
N PHE A 188 2.56 8.83 0.89
CA PHE A 188 2.04 8.72 2.26
C PHE A 188 0.84 9.65 2.47
N THR A 189 0.98 10.94 2.17
CA THR A 189 -0.11 11.91 2.28
C THR A 189 -1.28 11.49 1.40
N ALA A 190 -1.03 11.11 0.14
CA ALA A 190 -2.09 10.73 -0.79
C ALA A 190 -2.88 9.50 -0.30
N THR A 191 -2.19 8.52 0.26
CA THR A 191 -2.77 7.25 0.74
C THR A 191 -3.59 7.46 2.01
N TRP A 192 -3.00 8.08 3.03
CA TRP A 192 -3.59 8.10 4.37
C TRP A 192 -4.58 9.24 4.58
N LYS A 193 -4.32 10.42 4.00
CA LYS A 193 -5.27 11.55 4.09
C LYS A 193 -6.59 11.26 3.39
N ASN A 194 -6.54 10.53 2.28
CA ASN A 194 -7.70 10.25 1.44
C ASN A 194 -8.17 8.79 1.58
N TYR A 195 -7.82 8.11 2.67
CA TYR A 195 -8.09 6.68 2.83
C TYR A 195 -9.59 6.35 2.63
N ALA A 196 -10.47 7.18 3.20
CA ALA A 196 -11.94 7.06 3.08
C ALA A 196 -12.46 7.16 1.63
N ASP A 197 -11.73 7.81 0.71
CA ASP A 197 -12.16 7.94 -0.70
C ASP A 197 -12.11 6.59 -1.43
N SER A 198 -11.23 5.68 -0.98
CA SER A 198 -11.05 4.34 -1.56
C SER A 198 -11.57 3.21 -0.66
N HIS A 199 -11.84 3.49 0.62
CA HIS A 199 -12.30 2.52 1.61
C HIS A 199 -13.58 3.02 2.28
N THR A 200 -14.74 2.70 1.69
CA THR A 200 -16.05 3.05 2.25
C THR A 200 -16.21 2.50 3.67
N GLY A 201 -16.72 3.33 4.58
CA GLY A 201 -16.95 2.97 5.99
C GLY A 201 -15.85 3.44 6.94
N TYR A 202 -14.70 3.85 6.41
CA TYR A 202 -13.62 4.40 7.21
C TYR A 202 -13.73 5.92 7.39
N ASP A 203 -13.42 6.37 8.59
CA ASP A 203 -13.17 7.77 8.91
C ASP A 203 -11.67 8.05 8.96
N VAL A 204 -11.28 9.28 8.63
CA VAL A 204 -9.89 9.75 8.68
C VAL A 204 -9.79 11.03 9.50
N GLU A 205 -9.00 10.99 10.57
CA GLU A 205 -8.67 12.15 11.40
C GLU A 205 -7.19 12.52 11.22
N THR A 206 -6.88 13.82 11.05
CA THR A 206 -5.49 14.28 11.11
C THR A 206 -5.02 14.36 12.55
N VAL A 207 -3.92 13.69 12.88
CA VAL A 207 -3.32 13.70 14.21
C VAL A 207 -2.13 14.65 14.23
N THR A 208 -2.05 15.51 15.25
CA THR A 208 -0.96 16.48 15.40
C THR A 208 -0.01 16.07 16.52
N GLY A 209 1.26 16.51 16.44
CA GLY A 209 2.26 16.29 17.48
C GLY A 209 2.84 14.87 17.53
N ILE A 210 2.77 14.13 16.42
CA ILE A 210 3.46 12.84 16.21
C ILE A 210 4.00 12.86 14.78
N GLY A 211 5.32 12.78 14.62
CA GLY A 211 6.00 12.91 13.32
C GLY A 211 5.80 14.27 12.64
N ASP A 212 6.12 14.32 11.34
CA ASP A 212 5.86 15.46 10.46
C ASP A 212 4.39 15.51 10.02
N GLU A 213 3.77 14.34 9.80
CA GLU A 213 2.34 14.18 9.54
C GLU A 213 1.82 12.84 10.06
N ALA A 214 0.57 12.82 10.51
CA ALA A 214 -0.07 11.60 10.99
C ALA A 214 -1.57 11.59 10.71
N TYR A 215 -2.11 10.40 10.47
CA TYR A 215 -3.51 10.15 10.19
C TYR A 215 -4.01 8.96 10.99
N LEU A 216 -5.11 9.14 11.71
CA LEU A 216 -5.85 8.06 12.34
C LEU A 216 -6.97 7.64 11.39
N VAL A 217 -6.93 6.40 10.95
CA VAL A 217 -7.93 5.78 10.09
C VAL A 217 -8.71 4.76 10.92
N SER A 218 -10.04 4.84 10.92
CA SER A 218 -10.85 3.99 11.79
C SER A 218 -12.14 3.54 11.13
N ASP A 219 -12.62 2.36 11.52
CA ASP A 219 -13.94 1.84 11.18
C ASP A 219 -14.51 1.16 12.44
N ASP A 220 -15.64 1.67 12.92
CA ASP A 220 -16.33 1.15 14.10
C ASP A 220 -17.76 0.78 13.75
N THR A 221 -18.00 -0.53 13.67
CA THR A 221 -19.34 -1.09 13.37
C THR A 221 -20.06 -1.56 14.63
N THR A 222 -19.54 -1.25 15.82
CA THR A 222 -20.10 -1.67 17.11
C THR A 222 -21.15 -0.70 17.65
N ALA A 223 -21.27 0.49 17.07
CA ALA A 223 -22.21 1.52 17.55
C ALA A 223 -23.65 0.99 17.67
N GLY A 224 -24.16 0.92 18.91
CA GLY A 224 -25.52 0.46 19.22
C GLY A 224 -25.73 -1.05 19.14
N SER A 225 -24.65 -1.84 19.07
CA SER A 225 -24.66 -3.31 18.99
C SER A 225 -23.60 -3.92 19.91
N SER A 226 -23.79 -5.18 20.30
CA SER A 226 -22.74 -5.99 20.96
C SER A 226 -21.98 -6.87 19.97
N THR A 227 -22.18 -6.67 18.67
CA THR A 227 -21.53 -7.40 17.59
C THR A 227 -21.03 -6.42 16.54
N GLY A 228 -19.92 -6.73 15.89
CA GLY A 228 -19.31 -5.89 14.87
C GLY A 228 -17.80 -6.05 14.89
N SER A 229 -17.11 -4.98 14.52
CA SER A 229 -15.67 -4.89 14.52
C SER A 229 -15.24 -3.47 14.86
N LEU A 230 -14.10 -3.36 15.52
CA LEU A 230 -13.42 -2.10 15.76
C LEU A 230 -12.04 -2.17 15.11
N TYR A 231 -11.79 -1.24 14.20
CA TYR A 231 -10.51 -1.04 13.54
C TYR A 231 -10.02 0.37 13.76
N ALA A 232 -8.73 0.49 14.06
CA ALA A 232 -8.05 1.79 14.11
C ALA A 232 -6.60 1.61 13.68
N THR A 233 -6.13 2.47 12.78
CA THR A 233 -4.73 2.52 12.33
C THR A 233 -4.22 3.93 12.48
N LEU A 234 -3.17 4.11 13.28
CA LEU A 234 -2.40 5.34 13.29
C LEU A 234 -1.23 5.20 12.32
N ALA A 235 -1.28 5.96 11.22
CA ALA A 235 -0.18 6.10 10.28
C ALA A 235 0.57 7.39 10.56
N VAL A 236 1.90 7.32 10.63
CA VAL A 236 2.80 8.45 10.89
C VAL A 236 3.89 8.47 9.84
N ARG A 237 4.24 9.67 9.35
CA ARG A 237 5.49 9.91 8.64
C ARG A 237 6.32 10.94 9.38
N ASP A 238 7.61 10.69 9.46
CA ASP A 238 8.60 11.60 10.01
C ASP A 238 9.88 11.56 9.17
N GLY A 239 10.15 12.63 8.43
CA GLY A 239 11.13 12.60 7.35
C GLY A 239 10.79 11.53 6.30
N TRP A 240 11.77 10.67 6.00
CA TRP A 240 11.67 9.54 5.08
C TRP A 240 11.41 8.21 5.81
N VAL A 241 10.86 8.27 7.03
CA VAL A 241 10.41 7.10 7.78
C VAL A 241 8.89 7.11 7.88
N THR A 242 8.26 5.98 7.59
CA THR A 242 6.83 5.77 7.83
C THR A 242 6.63 4.70 8.89
N TYR A 243 5.56 4.84 9.67
CA TYR A 243 5.21 3.93 10.74
C TYR A 243 3.70 3.76 10.79
N THR A 244 3.23 2.53 10.92
CA THR A 244 1.82 2.24 11.17
C THR A 244 1.67 1.37 12.40
N MET A 245 0.64 1.65 13.19
CA MET A 245 0.18 0.78 14.27
C MET A 245 -1.33 0.60 14.10
N SER A 246 -1.73 -0.64 13.86
CA SER A 246 -3.09 -1.04 13.52
C SER A 246 -3.66 -1.97 14.57
N TYR A 247 -4.77 -1.57 15.17
CA TYR A 247 -5.60 -2.37 16.05
C TYR A 247 -6.78 -2.96 15.29
N SER A 248 -7.13 -4.21 15.61
CA SER A 248 -8.37 -4.83 15.15
C SER A 248 -8.97 -5.74 16.21
N ALA A 249 -10.29 -5.67 16.35
CA ALA A 249 -11.08 -6.57 17.16
C ALA A 249 -12.39 -6.92 16.48
N TYR A 250 -12.89 -8.13 16.75
CA TYR A 250 -14.13 -8.65 16.20
C TYR A 250 -15.01 -9.11 17.35
N TYR A 251 -16.25 -8.63 17.37
CA TYR A 251 -17.21 -8.91 18.42
C TYR A 251 -18.41 -9.65 17.85
N THR A 252 -18.82 -10.68 18.55
CA THR A 252 -19.87 -11.62 18.17
C THR A 252 -20.84 -11.81 19.32
N SER A 253 -22.03 -12.32 19.02
CA SER A 253 -23.03 -12.61 20.05
C SER A 253 -22.63 -13.74 21.01
N TYR A 254 -21.51 -14.42 20.73
CA TYR A 254 -20.98 -15.51 21.56
C TYR A 254 -19.91 -15.04 22.53
N ASP A 255 -19.43 -13.81 22.38
CA ASP A 255 -18.41 -13.27 23.25
C ASP A 255 -18.99 -13.01 24.63
N THR A 256 -18.24 -13.44 25.64
CA THR A 256 -18.59 -13.25 27.05
C THR A 256 -18.22 -11.86 27.55
N ASP A 257 -17.42 -11.14 26.76
CA ASP A 257 -17.04 -9.77 27.01
C ASP A 257 -18.15 -8.82 26.53
N THR A 258 -18.71 -8.07 27.46
CA THR A 258 -19.82 -7.14 27.20
C THR A 258 -19.41 -5.68 27.28
N ASP A 259 -18.13 -5.41 27.53
CA ASP A 259 -17.58 -4.06 27.65
C ASP A 259 -16.30 -3.94 26.82
N PRO A 260 -16.41 -4.03 25.48
CA PRO A 260 -15.26 -3.89 24.61
C PRO A 260 -14.73 -2.45 24.62
N PRO A 261 -13.42 -2.26 24.36
CA PRO A 261 -12.84 -0.92 24.23
C PRO A 261 -13.54 -0.11 23.15
N LYS A 262 -13.67 1.19 23.40
CA LYS A 262 -14.21 2.15 22.45
C LYS A 262 -13.12 2.70 21.53
N LEU A 263 -13.55 3.26 20.40
CA LEU A 263 -12.63 3.84 19.44
C LEU A 263 -11.75 4.95 20.04
N ASP A 264 -12.28 5.80 20.93
CA ASP A 264 -11.51 6.87 21.57
C ASP A 264 -10.41 6.31 22.49
N GLU A 265 -10.71 5.27 23.27
CA GLU A 265 -9.73 4.58 24.11
C GLU A 265 -8.61 3.95 23.29
N VAL A 266 -8.98 3.18 22.25
CA VAL A 266 -8.00 2.57 21.33
C VAL A 266 -7.16 3.63 20.62
N SER A 267 -7.77 4.73 20.19
CA SER A 267 -7.07 5.84 19.54
C SER A 267 -6.02 6.48 20.45
N ASP A 268 -6.33 6.64 21.73
CA ASP A 268 -5.41 7.20 22.72
C ASP A 268 -4.25 6.24 23.02
N TRP A 269 -4.52 4.94 23.09
CA TRP A 269 -3.47 3.92 23.22
C TRP A 269 -2.53 3.93 22.02
N LEU A 270 -3.07 3.91 20.79
CA LEU A 270 -2.29 3.98 19.56
C LEU A 270 -1.40 5.23 19.52
N LYS A 271 -1.95 6.41 19.86
CA LYS A 271 -1.19 7.68 19.89
C LYS A 271 -0.09 7.67 20.95
N THR A 272 -0.36 7.11 22.13
CA THR A 272 0.60 7.05 23.24
C THR A 272 1.75 6.12 22.88
N ASP A 273 1.43 4.88 22.54
CA ASP A 273 2.41 3.83 22.27
C ASP A 273 3.24 4.12 21.01
N THR A 274 2.63 4.72 19.98
CA THR A 274 3.35 5.19 18.79
C THR A 274 4.35 6.30 19.13
N ARG A 275 3.97 7.27 19.98
CA ARG A 275 4.88 8.34 20.40
C ARG A 275 6.07 7.78 21.18
N THR A 276 5.83 6.84 22.09
CA THR A 276 6.89 6.16 22.85
C THR A 276 7.81 5.39 21.91
N THR A 277 7.24 4.51 21.07
CA THR A 277 7.99 3.67 20.11
C THR A 277 8.87 4.51 19.18
N LEU A 278 8.31 5.56 18.57
CA LEU A 278 9.08 6.44 17.69
C LEU A 278 10.11 7.29 18.44
N GLY A 279 9.89 7.56 19.74
CA GLY A 279 10.89 8.21 20.59
C GLY A 279 12.09 7.30 20.84
N ASP A 280 11.82 6.04 21.17
CA ASP A 280 12.84 5.05 21.53
C ASP A 280 13.67 4.55 20.33
N LEU A 281 13.09 4.62 19.12
CA LEU A 281 13.75 4.21 17.89
C LEU A 281 14.69 5.26 17.28
N ARG A 282 14.73 6.48 17.82
CA ARG A 282 15.68 7.52 17.41
C ARG A 282 16.96 7.42 18.23
N ASP A 283 18.11 7.45 17.54
CA ASP A 283 19.44 7.55 18.15
C ASP A 283 19.75 8.94 18.75
#